data_AF-A0A6L4APX2-F1
#
_entry.id   AF-A0A6L4APX2-F1
#
_cell.length_a   1.000
_cell.length_b   1.000
_cell.length_c   1.000
_cell.angle_alpha   90.00
_cell.angle_beta   90.00
_cell.angle_gamma   90.00
#
_symmetry.space_group_name_H-M   'P 1'
#
loop_
_entity.id
_entity.type
_entity.pdbx_description
1 polymer ?
#
loop_
_entity_poly.entity_id
_entity_poly.type
_entity_poly.pdbx_seq_one_letter_code
_entity_poly.pdbx_strand_id
1 'polypeptide(L)'
;MIANELSLEARDYDMAFTEVSFLLDMFVDTIVTFVGKSTPSLAVAAGRRMADNMPVHMTDKTPEVALQELVRIFRIQQMEIDGRFNGPEAEISISHCPISSVCKQRNMDLDGQACQMFHYYIAGILAELAGCPARPKTVATGESCTFTLAFSRPRQ
;
A
#
# COMPACT_ATOMS: atom_id res chain seq x y z
N MET A 1 -6.40 27.40 -25.16
CA MET A 1 -5.58 27.60 -23.96
C MET A 1 -5.07 26.24 -23.53
N ILE A 2 -3.77 26.10 -23.27
CA ILE A 2 -3.20 24.85 -22.76
C ILE A 2 -3.51 24.84 -21.26
N ALA A 3 -4.33 23.88 -20.81
CA ALA A 3 -4.58 23.68 -19.38
C ALA A 3 -3.27 23.31 -18.69
N ASN A 4 -2.95 24.00 -17.60
CA ASN A 4 -1.82 23.67 -16.72
C ASN A 4 -2.33 23.48 -15.27
N GLU A 5 -1.46 23.05 -14.37
CA GLU A 5 -1.82 22.75 -12.97
C GLU A 5 -2.46 23.96 -12.25
N LEU A 6 -2.17 25.19 -12.68
CA LEU A 6 -2.72 26.43 -12.12
C LEU A 6 -4.15 26.75 -12.59
N SER A 7 -4.66 26.01 -13.59
CA SER A 7 -6.02 26.16 -14.14
C SER A 7 -6.98 25.06 -13.68
N LEU A 8 -6.53 24.13 -12.84
CA LEU A 8 -7.35 23.04 -12.32
C LEU A 8 -8.30 23.55 -11.24
N GLU A 9 -9.57 23.14 -11.34
CA GLU A 9 -10.61 23.37 -10.35
C GLU A 9 -10.87 22.09 -9.54
N ALA A 10 -11.54 22.22 -8.40
CA ALA A 10 -11.93 21.07 -7.56
C ALA A 10 -12.63 19.95 -8.36
N ARG A 11 -13.49 20.31 -9.31
CA ARG A 11 -14.20 19.35 -10.19
C ARG A 11 -13.24 18.48 -11.01
N ASP A 12 -12.08 19.02 -11.41
CA ASP A 12 -11.13 18.29 -12.27
C ASP A 12 -10.45 17.19 -11.45
N TYR A 13 -10.18 17.46 -10.16
CA TYR A 13 -9.70 16.46 -9.22
C TYR A 13 -10.75 15.38 -8.93
N ASP A 14 -12.03 15.74 -8.76
CA ASP A 14 -13.11 14.77 -8.55
C ASP A 14 -13.31 13.86 -9.77
N MET A 15 -13.23 14.44 -10.98
CA MET A 15 -13.28 13.67 -12.23
C MET A 15 -12.08 12.74 -12.36
N ALA A 16 -10.87 13.23 -12.10
CA ALA A 16 -9.66 12.41 -12.12
C ALA A 16 -9.72 11.27 -11.10
N PHE A 17 -10.18 11.55 -9.87
CA PHE A 17 -10.34 10.53 -8.84
C PHE A 17 -11.37 9.48 -9.22
N THR A 18 -12.48 9.88 -9.84
CA THR A 18 -13.50 8.95 -10.35
C THR A 18 -12.93 8.00 -11.41
N GLU A 19 -12.17 8.54 -12.36
CA GLU A 19 -11.53 7.75 -13.42
C GLU A 19 -10.48 6.79 -12.86
N VAL A 20 -9.56 7.28 -12.00
CA VAL A 20 -8.54 6.45 -11.36
C VAL A 20 -9.17 5.33 -10.54
N SER A 21 -10.25 5.63 -9.82
CA SER A 21 -10.98 4.62 -9.05
C SER A 21 -11.59 3.55 -9.96
N PHE A 22 -12.17 3.94 -11.09
CA PHE A 22 -12.72 3.01 -12.08
C PHE A 22 -11.63 2.11 -12.68
N LEU A 23 -10.48 2.68 -13.05
CA LEU A 23 -9.36 1.92 -13.60
C LEU A 23 -8.77 0.95 -12.58
N LEU A 24 -8.65 1.36 -11.31
CA LEU A 24 -8.16 0.49 -10.23
C LEU A 24 -9.11 -0.68 -9.97
N ASP A 25 -10.42 -0.43 -9.94
CA ASP A 25 -11.46 -1.45 -9.80
C ASP A 25 -11.36 -2.51 -10.91
N MET A 26 -11.37 -2.07 -12.18
CA MET A 26 -11.21 -2.96 -13.33
C MET A 26 -9.89 -3.74 -13.29
N PHE A 27 -8.79 -3.10 -12.86
CA PHE A 27 -7.49 -3.74 -12.78
C PHE A 27 -7.42 -4.80 -11.69
N VAL A 28 -7.98 -4.53 -10.52
CA VAL A 28 -8.09 -5.51 -9.43
C VAL A 28 -8.95 -6.69 -9.87
N ASP A 29 -10.11 -6.45 -10.46
CA ASP A 29 -11.01 -7.52 -10.92
C ASP A 29 -10.34 -8.40 -12.00
N THR A 30 -9.63 -7.77 -12.94
CA THR A 30 -8.86 -8.47 -13.97
C THR A 30 -7.76 -9.33 -13.35
N ILE A 31 -6.97 -8.78 -12.42
CA ILE A 31 -5.92 -9.53 -11.72
C ILE A 31 -6.53 -10.73 -10.99
N VAL A 32 -7.60 -10.53 -10.24
CA VAL A 32 -8.25 -11.62 -9.49
C VAL A 32 -8.77 -12.70 -10.44
N THR A 33 -9.35 -12.32 -11.58
CA THR A 33 -9.86 -13.24 -12.59
C THR A 33 -8.75 -14.12 -13.20
N PHE A 34 -7.61 -13.53 -13.56
CA PHE A 34 -6.55 -14.26 -14.27
C PHE A 34 -5.51 -14.90 -13.35
N VAL A 35 -5.22 -14.29 -12.21
CA VAL A 35 -4.17 -14.72 -11.27
C VAL A 35 -4.77 -15.56 -10.13
N GLY A 36 -6.03 -15.30 -9.76
CA GLY A 36 -6.78 -16.07 -8.78
C GLY A 36 -6.09 -16.14 -7.41
N LYS A 37 -5.79 -17.36 -6.96
CA LYS A 37 -5.22 -17.61 -5.62
C LYS A 37 -3.80 -17.06 -5.44
N SER A 38 -3.11 -16.73 -6.54
CA SER A 38 -1.73 -16.21 -6.51
C SER A 38 -1.66 -14.68 -6.41
N THR A 39 -2.81 -13.99 -6.35
CA THR A 39 -2.89 -12.52 -6.25
C THR A 39 -2.04 -11.93 -5.11
N PRO A 40 -2.01 -12.52 -3.89
CA PRO A 40 -1.10 -12.05 -2.84
C PRO A 40 0.38 -12.11 -3.23
N SER A 41 0.82 -13.17 -3.90
CA SER A 41 2.21 -13.32 -4.35
C SER A 41 2.56 -12.31 -5.43
N LEU A 42 1.62 -12.01 -6.34
CA LEU A 42 1.79 -10.94 -7.33
C LEU A 42 1.95 -9.57 -6.66
N ALA A 43 1.08 -9.25 -5.69
CA ALA A 43 1.15 -7.99 -4.96
C ALA A 43 2.48 -7.84 -4.20
N VAL A 44 2.96 -8.91 -3.54
CA VAL A 44 4.29 -8.92 -2.90
C VAL A 44 5.40 -8.67 -3.92
N ALA A 45 5.37 -9.32 -5.09
CA ALA A 45 6.37 -9.11 -6.13
C ALA A 45 6.36 -7.66 -6.66
N ALA A 46 5.18 -7.09 -6.86
CA ALA A 46 5.03 -5.68 -7.23
C ALA A 46 5.59 -4.74 -6.15
N GLY A 47 5.35 -5.05 -4.87
CA GLY A 47 5.90 -4.31 -3.74
C GLY A 47 7.42 -4.34 -3.69
N ARG A 48 8.03 -5.52 -3.88
CA ARG A 48 9.50 -5.64 -3.96
C ARG A 48 10.07 -4.82 -5.11
N ARG A 49 9.42 -4.89 -6.28
CA ARG A 49 9.83 -4.09 -7.43
C ARG A 49 9.70 -2.58 -7.16
N MET A 50 8.70 -2.16 -6.42
CA MET A 50 8.60 -0.77 -5.98
C MET A 50 9.78 -0.39 -5.09
N ALA A 51 10.13 -1.21 -4.10
CA ALA A 51 11.24 -0.93 -3.18
C ALA A 51 12.57 -0.69 -3.91
N ASP A 52 12.86 -1.44 -4.98
CA ASP A 52 14.04 -1.23 -5.84
C ASP A 52 14.12 0.17 -6.45
N ASN A 53 12.96 0.83 -6.63
CA ASN A 53 12.83 2.12 -7.29
C ASN A 53 12.54 3.26 -6.30
N MET A 54 12.46 2.95 -5.00
CA MET A 54 12.25 3.97 -3.97
C MET A 54 13.57 4.71 -3.67
N PRO A 55 13.51 6.02 -3.41
CA PRO A 55 14.67 6.81 -2.97
C PRO A 55 14.95 6.53 -1.49
N VAL A 56 15.41 5.31 -1.19
CA VAL A 56 15.72 4.84 0.16
C VAL A 56 17.16 5.13 0.56
N HIS A 57 17.35 5.53 1.81
CA HIS A 57 18.66 5.78 2.41
C HIS A 57 18.81 4.96 3.69
N MET A 58 19.14 3.68 3.52
CA MET A 58 19.29 2.72 4.62
C MET A 58 20.72 2.18 4.68
N THR A 59 21.35 2.24 5.85
CA THR A 59 22.63 1.57 6.11
C THR A 59 22.41 0.13 6.55
N ASP A 60 21.38 -0.11 7.37
CA ASP A 60 21.04 -1.42 7.90
C ASP A 60 19.75 -1.97 7.29
N LYS A 61 19.73 -3.25 6.96
CA LYS A 61 18.55 -3.97 6.46
C LYS A 61 17.82 -4.67 7.62
N THR A 62 17.19 -3.88 8.49
CA THR A 62 16.34 -4.41 9.56
C THR A 62 14.88 -4.02 9.35
N PRO A 63 13.91 -4.81 9.87
CA PRO A 63 12.49 -4.47 9.83
C PRO A 63 12.17 -3.07 10.39
N GLU A 64 12.85 -2.66 11.46
CA GLU A 64 12.65 -1.37 12.12
C GLU A 64 13.06 -0.20 11.22
N VAL A 65 14.25 -0.28 10.61
CA VAL A 65 14.75 0.76 9.71
C VAL A 65 13.92 0.78 8.42
N ALA A 66 13.53 -0.39 7.90
CA ALA A 66 12.65 -0.49 6.74
C ALA A 66 11.28 0.17 6.98
N LEU A 67 10.67 -0.06 8.15
CA LEU A 67 9.40 0.56 8.51
C LEU A 67 9.51 2.08 8.60
N GLN A 68 10.55 2.59 9.26
CA GLN A 68 10.80 4.02 9.37
C GLN A 68 10.94 4.67 7.99
N GLU A 69 11.68 4.01 7.09
CA GLU A 69 11.91 4.53 5.75
C GLU A 69 10.66 4.48 4.87
N LEU A 70 9.86 3.42 4.97
CA LEU A 70 8.55 3.36 4.32
C LEU A 70 7.65 4.51 4.79
N VAL A 71 7.51 4.71 6.11
CA VAL A 71 6.68 5.80 6.66
C VAL A 71 7.18 7.16 6.17
N ARG A 72 8.50 7.39 6.17
CA ARG A 72 9.10 8.64 5.68
C ARG A 72 8.73 8.91 4.22
N ILE A 73 8.90 7.93 3.34
CA ILE A 73 8.66 8.08 1.90
C ILE A 73 7.18 8.34 1.61
N PHE A 74 6.28 7.57 2.21
CA PHE A 74 4.85 7.73 1.96
C PHE A 74 4.31 9.06 2.53
N ARG A 75 4.86 9.57 3.63
CA ARG A 75 4.54 10.92 4.13
C ARG A 75 4.97 12.03 3.18
N ILE A 76 6.11 11.89 2.49
CA ILE A 76 6.53 12.85 1.45
C ILE A 76 5.48 12.90 0.33
N GLN A 77 4.87 11.76 0.00
CA GLN A 77 3.75 11.63 -0.94
C GLN A 77 2.39 12.06 -0.35
N GLN A 78 2.40 12.80 0.76
CA GLN A 78 1.21 13.32 1.45
C GLN A 78 0.25 12.25 1.97
N MET A 79 0.73 11.03 2.20
CA MET A 79 -0.08 9.99 2.84
C MET A 79 0.01 10.11 4.37
N GLU A 80 -1.14 10.13 5.03
CA GLU A 80 -1.25 10.14 6.49
C GLU A 80 -1.02 8.74 7.06
N ILE A 81 0.23 8.29 7.00
CA ILE A 81 0.68 6.97 7.47
C ILE A 81 1.51 7.09 8.74
N ASP A 82 1.31 6.13 9.64
CA ASP A 82 2.11 5.87 10.83
C ASP A 82 2.53 4.40 10.88
N GLY A 83 3.65 4.14 11.54
CA GLY A 83 4.18 2.80 11.71
C GLY A 83 4.91 2.67 13.03
N ARG A 84 4.65 1.59 13.77
CA ARG A 84 5.34 1.27 15.03
C ARG A 84 5.49 -0.23 15.20
N PHE A 85 6.49 -0.65 15.96
CA PHE A 85 6.58 -2.03 16.39
C PHE A 85 5.73 -2.27 17.64
N ASN A 86 4.96 -3.34 17.64
CA ASN A 86 4.23 -3.87 18.78
C ASN A 86 4.68 -5.31 19.02
N GLY A 87 5.73 -5.47 19.83
CA GLY A 87 6.40 -6.76 20.00
C GLY A 87 7.10 -7.20 18.70
N PRO A 88 6.82 -8.41 18.17
CA PRO A 88 7.48 -8.94 16.97
C PRO A 88 6.87 -8.46 15.65
N GLU A 89 5.79 -7.67 15.69
CA GLU A 89 5.07 -7.22 14.49
C GLU A 89 5.19 -5.71 14.31
N ALA A 90 5.26 -5.28 13.05
CA ALA A 90 5.06 -3.88 12.70
C ALA A 90 3.57 -3.61 12.51
N GLU A 91 3.00 -2.68 13.27
CA GLU A 91 1.66 -2.15 13.07
C GLU A 91 1.75 -0.90 12.18
N ILE A 92 0.95 -0.88 11.11
CA ILE A 92 0.83 0.24 10.18
C ILE A 92 -0.58 0.80 10.28
N SER A 93 -0.68 2.12 10.41
CA SER A 93 -1.93 2.86 10.48
C SER A 93 -1.96 3.87 9.35
N ILE A 94 -3.09 3.97 8.65
CA ILE A 94 -3.27 4.92 7.55
C ILE A 94 -4.59 5.65 7.80
N SER A 95 -4.50 6.94 8.09
CA SER A 95 -5.66 7.83 8.08
C SER A 95 -6.00 8.19 6.64
N HIS A 96 -7.29 8.27 6.32
CA HIS A 96 -7.78 8.57 4.97
C HIS A 96 -7.20 7.64 3.90
N CYS A 97 -7.32 6.32 4.12
CA CYS A 97 -6.72 5.32 3.24
C CYS A 97 -7.22 5.48 1.78
N PRO A 98 -6.33 5.69 0.79
CA PRO A 98 -6.75 5.92 -0.59
C PRO A 98 -7.51 4.73 -1.19
N ILE A 99 -7.16 3.52 -0.78
CA ILE A 99 -7.88 2.31 -1.20
C ILE A 99 -9.28 2.25 -0.60
N SER A 100 -9.47 2.67 0.66
CA SER A 100 -10.82 2.79 1.21
C SER A 100 -11.66 3.81 0.43
N SER A 101 -11.06 4.93 0.01
CA SER A 101 -11.75 5.94 -0.80
C SER A 101 -12.17 5.36 -2.15
N VAL A 102 -11.30 4.60 -2.82
CA VAL A 102 -11.63 3.87 -4.06
C VAL A 102 -12.75 2.88 -3.82
N CYS A 103 -12.66 2.04 -2.78
CA CYS A 103 -13.68 1.05 -2.48
C CYS A 103 -15.06 1.70 -2.27
N LYS A 104 -15.13 2.82 -1.52
CA LYS A 104 -16.37 3.57 -1.32
C LYS A 104 -16.90 4.15 -2.64
N GLN A 105 -16.04 4.76 -3.45
CA GLN A 105 -16.44 5.36 -4.74
C GLN A 105 -16.97 4.32 -5.75
N ARG A 106 -16.47 3.08 -5.65
CA ARG A 106 -16.77 1.98 -6.59
C ARG A 106 -17.75 0.96 -6.04
N ASN A 107 -18.25 1.14 -4.81
CA ASN A 107 -19.08 0.17 -4.10
C ASN A 107 -18.42 -1.21 -3.96
N MET A 108 -17.10 -1.24 -3.74
CA MET A 108 -16.35 -2.46 -3.48
C MET A 108 -16.33 -2.76 -1.97
N ASP A 109 -16.20 -4.03 -1.62
CA ASP A 109 -16.07 -4.45 -0.22
C ASP A 109 -14.76 -3.93 0.41
N LEU A 110 -14.89 -3.31 1.59
CA LEU A 110 -13.74 -3.06 2.46
C LEU A 110 -13.20 -4.38 3.01
N ASP A 111 -11.88 -4.45 3.20
CA ASP A 111 -11.14 -5.70 3.47
C ASP A 111 -11.26 -6.76 2.33
N GLY A 112 -11.80 -6.37 1.18
CA GLY A 112 -11.84 -7.17 -0.04
C GLY A 112 -10.50 -7.24 -0.77
N GLN A 113 -10.55 -7.67 -2.04
CA GLN A 113 -9.35 -7.96 -2.84
C GLN A 113 -8.43 -6.74 -3.01
N ALA A 114 -9.00 -5.54 -3.20
CA ALA A 114 -8.22 -4.31 -3.32
C ALA A 114 -7.41 -4.01 -2.04
N CYS A 115 -8.05 -4.10 -0.86
CA CYS A 115 -7.38 -3.92 0.43
C CYS A 115 -6.30 -4.98 0.64
N GLN A 116 -6.61 -6.25 0.38
CA GLN A 116 -5.65 -7.34 0.54
C GLN A 116 -4.43 -7.18 -0.36
N MET A 117 -4.64 -6.86 -1.65
CA MET A 117 -3.56 -6.57 -2.59
C MET A 117 -2.70 -5.41 -2.10
N PHE A 118 -3.30 -4.34 -1.60
CA PHE A 118 -2.55 -3.21 -1.04
C PHE A 118 -1.72 -3.59 0.19
N HIS A 119 -2.28 -4.36 1.13
CA HIS A 119 -1.53 -4.82 2.31
C HIS A 119 -0.35 -5.72 1.92
N TYR A 120 -0.55 -6.62 0.96
CA TYR A 120 0.52 -7.48 0.43
C TYR A 120 1.56 -6.70 -0.39
N TYR A 121 1.15 -5.64 -1.08
CA TYR A 121 2.07 -4.71 -1.74
C TYR A 121 2.98 -4.00 -0.73
N ILE A 122 2.43 -3.46 0.36
CA ILE A 122 3.22 -2.86 1.45
C ILE A 122 4.13 -3.91 2.11
N ALA A 123 3.64 -5.13 2.33
CA ALA A 123 4.47 -6.23 2.84
C ALA A 123 5.62 -6.58 1.89
N GLY A 124 5.41 -6.53 0.58
CA GLY A 124 6.44 -6.72 -0.42
C GLY A 124 7.54 -5.66 -0.36
N ILE A 125 7.16 -4.39 -0.21
CA ILE A 125 8.12 -3.29 -0.04
C ILE A 125 8.97 -3.54 1.20
N LEU A 126 8.33 -3.78 2.35
CA LEU A 126 9.05 -3.95 3.61
C LEU A 126 9.91 -5.21 3.62
N ALA A 127 9.47 -6.28 2.96
CA ALA A 127 10.26 -7.50 2.85
C ALA A 127 11.56 -7.27 2.07
N GLU A 128 11.52 -6.46 1.00
CA GLU A 128 12.69 -6.14 0.20
C GLU A 128 13.67 -5.24 0.98
N LEU A 129 13.14 -4.18 1.60
CA LEU A 129 13.95 -3.24 2.38
C LEU A 129 14.59 -3.90 3.61
N ALA A 130 13.83 -4.74 4.32
CA ALA A 130 14.31 -5.45 5.51
C ALA A 130 15.12 -6.72 5.19
N GLY A 131 15.17 -7.16 3.92
CA GLY A 131 15.87 -8.38 3.51
C GLY A 131 15.28 -9.68 4.07
N CYS A 132 14.04 -9.67 4.55
CA CYS A 132 13.38 -10.86 5.10
C CYS A 132 11.87 -10.87 4.78
N PRO A 133 11.24 -12.04 4.62
CA PRO A 133 9.81 -12.10 4.28
C PRO A 133 8.91 -11.45 5.33
N ALA A 134 7.96 -10.63 4.89
CA ALA A 134 6.90 -10.05 5.72
C ALA A 134 5.53 -10.57 5.27
N ARG A 135 4.62 -10.78 6.23
CA ARG A 135 3.24 -11.20 5.96
C ARG A 135 2.23 -10.27 6.62
N PRO A 136 1.26 -9.72 5.86
CA PRO A 136 0.24 -8.86 6.43
C PRO A 136 -0.90 -9.63 7.08
N LYS A 137 -1.52 -8.95 8.05
CA LYS A 137 -2.81 -9.29 8.63
C LYS A 137 -3.62 -8.02 8.83
N THR A 138 -4.78 -7.92 8.19
CA THR A 138 -5.71 -6.82 8.43
C THR A 138 -6.16 -6.81 9.89
N VAL A 139 -6.17 -5.64 10.52
CA VAL A 139 -6.71 -5.41 11.85
C VAL A 139 -8.05 -4.66 11.75
N ALA A 140 -8.08 -3.59 10.98
CA ALA A 140 -9.29 -2.78 10.76
C ALA A 140 -9.26 -2.09 9.39
N THR A 141 -10.43 -1.93 8.77
CA THR A 141 -10.61 -1.20 7.52
C THR A 141 -11.78 -0.23 7.63
N GLY A 142 -11.66 0.91 6.97
CA GLY A 142 -12.62 1.99 7.03
C GLY A 142 -11.97 3.29 6.57
N GLU A 143 -12.46 4.41 7.07
CA GLU A 143 -11.80 5.71 6.86
C GLU A 143 -10.34 5.71 7.33
N SER A 144 -10.07 5.03 8.44
CA SER A 144 -8.72 4.62 8.84
C SER A 144 -8.51 3.12 8.58
N CYS A 145 -7.34 2.76 8.05
CA CYS A 145 -6.92 1.39 7.86
C CYS A 145 -5.81 1.03 8.85
N THR A 146 -5.84 -0.17 9.42
CA THR A 146 -4.78 -0.70 10.28
C THR A 146 -4.51 -2.15 9.94
N PHE A 147 -3.23 -2.51 9.79
CA PHE A 147 -2.79 -3.87 9.57
C PHE A 147 -1.43 -4.11 10.22
N THR A 148 -1.14 -5.35 10.58
CA THR A 148 0.17 -5.74 11.10
C THR A 148 0.96 -6.52 10.08
N LEU A 149 2.28 -6.47 10.21
CA LEU A 149 3.24 -7.23 9.41
C LEU A 149 4.11 -8.06 10.34
N ALA A 150 4.05 -9.38 10.18
CA ALA A 150 4.95 -10.31 10.85
C ALA A 150 6.14 -10.61 9.95
N PHE A 151 7.36 -10.38 10.46
CA PHE A 151 8.60 -10.68 9.75
C PHE A 151 9.09 -12.08 10.09
N SER A 152 9.50 -12.83 9.07
CA SER A 152 10.23 -14.08 9.26
C SER A 152 11.64 -13.76 9.72
N ARG A 153 12.13 -14.43 10.77
CA ARG A 153 13.55 -14.33 11.14
C ARG A 153 14.42 -14.78 9.95
N PRO A 154 15.56 -14.11 9.68
CA PRO A 154 16.52 -14.62 8.71
C PRO A 154 16.88 -16.06 9.10
N ARG A 155 16.95 -16.98 8.12
CA ARG A 155 17.65 -18.25 8.34
C ARG A 155 19.10 -17.87 8.66
N GLN A 156 19.53 -18.11 9.90
CA GLN A 156 20.95 -18.10 10.26
C GLN A 156 21.68 -19.19 9.48
#